data_AF-A0A963TW33-F1
#
_entry.id   AF-A0A963TW33-F1
#
_cell.length_a   1.000
_cell.length_b   1.000
_cell.length_c   1.000
_cell.angle_alpha   90.00
_cell.angle_beta   90.00
_cell.angle_gamma   90.00
#
_symmetry.space_group_name_H-M   'P 1'
#
loop_
_entity.id
_entity.type
_entity.pdbx_description
1 polymer ?
#
loop_
_entity_poly.entity_id
_entity_poly.type
_entity_poly.pdbx_seq_one_letter_code
_entity_poly.pdbx_strand_id
1 'polypeptide(L)'
;MSLDHPLASGAEQTFKRGFGAILRIAPDGLAAFDVDGRGATCVLRPASDENPQCVWRASPDTLNRIFEGGRALESAYLSGRLKIAGDMSVMARVILESAR
;
A
#
# COMPACT_ATOMS: atom_id res chain seq x y z
N MET A 1 13.35 7.02 10.26
CA MET A 1 13.58 7.65 8.94
C MET A 1 12.30 7.48 8.15
N SER A 2 11.66 8.58 7.77
CA SER A 2 10.54 8.53 6.83
C SER A 2 11.11 8.35 5.42
N LEU A 3 10.37 7.62 4.59
CA LEU A 3 10.73 7.42 3.19
C LEU A 3 10.58 8.75 2.44
N ASP A 4 11.62 9.20 1.73
CA ASP A 4 11.51 10.38 0.85
C ASP A 4 10.75 10.02 -0.44
N HIS A 5 9.43 9.96 -0.32
CA HIS A 5 8.52 9.61 -1.41
C HIS A 5 7.21 10.40 -1.30
N PRO A 6 6.62 10.92 -2.40
CA PRO A 6 5.42 11.76 -2.34
C PRO A 6 4.22 11.12 -1.65
N LEU A 7 4.13 9.79 -1.67
CA LEU A 7 3.05 9.01 -1.05
C LEU A 7 3.38 8.49 0.35
N ALA A 8 4.60 8.71 0.86
CA ALA A 8 5.07 8.11 2.11
C ALA A 8 4.19 8.52 3.31
N SER A 9 3.91 9.82 3.45
CA SER A 9 3.10 10.33 4.57
C SER A 9 1.69 9.72 4.61
N GLY A 10 1.03 9.63 3.45
CA GLY A 10 -0.29 8.98 3.36
C GLY A 10 -0.22 7.51 3.76
N ALA A 11 0.73 6.76 3.17
CA ALA A 11 0.91 5.36 3.48
C ALA A 11 1.30 5.10 4.96
N GLU A 12 2.17 5.92 5.57
CA GLU A 12 2.53 5.83 6.99
C GLU A 12 1.33 6.08 7.92
N GLN A 13 0.38 6.91 7.49
CA GLN A 13 -0.85 7.15 8.24
C GLN A 13 -1.85 6.00 8.10
N THR A 14 -1.93 5.39 6.93
CA THR A 14 -2.88 4.31 6.66
C THR A 14 -2.42 2.96 7.22
N PHE A 15 -1.14 2.62 7.07
CA PHE A 15 -0.59 1.32 7.47
C PHE A 15 -0.06 1.37 8.91
N LYS A 16 -0.96 1.32 9.89
CA LYS A 16 -0.58 1.33 11.31
C LYS A 16 -0.29 -0.05 11.90
N ARG A 17 -0.99 -1.08 11.42
CA ARG A 17 -0.94 -2.43 11.98
C ARG A 17 -0.40 -3.43 10.96
N GLY A 18 0.45 -4.33 11.44
CA GLY A 18 0.96 -5.42 10.63
C GLY A 18 -0.14 -6.33 10.09
N PHE A 19 0.10 -6.88 8.90
CA PHE A 19 -0.80 -7.78 8.15
C PHE A 19 -0.11 -9.09 7.72
N GLY A 20 1.12 -9.34 8.21
CA GLY A 20 1.85 -10.59 8.04
C GLY A 20 2.48 -10.80 6.65
N ALA A 21 2.70 -9.74 5.87
CA ALA A 21 3.26 -9.83 4.53
C ALA A 21 4.00 -8.54 4.12
N ILE A 22 4.70 -8.59 2.99
CA ILE A 22 5.22 -7.42 2.29
C ILE A 22 4.24 -7.06 1.18
N LEU A 23 3.75 -5.82 1.23
CA LEU A 23 2.95 -5.20 0.18
C LEU A 23 3.82 -4.19 -0.56
N ARG A 24 3.97 -4.36 -1.87
CA ARG A 24 4.62 -3.35 -2.72
C ARG A 24 3.60 -2.37 -3.25
N ILE A 25 3.84 -1.08 -3.03
CA ILE A 25 3.12 0.01 -3.68
C ILE A 25 3.94 0.44 -4.89
N ALA A 26 3.36 0.32 -6.08
CA ALA A 26 3.99 0.65 -7.36
C ALA A 26 3.16 1.73 -8.09
N PRO A 27 3.35 3.02 -7.77
CA PRO A 27 2.64 4.10 -8.44
C PRO A 27 3.10 4.25 -9.89
N ASP A 28 2.18 4.59 -10.80
CA ASP A 28 2.56 4.89 -12.17
C ASP A 28 3.42 6.15 -12.24
N GLY A 29 4.61 6.04 -12.85
CA GLY A 29 5.54 7.16 -13.03
C GLY A 29 6.36 7.56 -11.80
N LEU A 30 6.24 6.85 -10.67
CA LEU A 30 7.07 7.05 -9.47
C LEU A 30 7.82 5.78 -9.07
N ALA A 31 8.80 5.93 -8.19
CA ALA A 31 9.50 4.79 -7.61
C ALA A 31 8.55 3.95 -6.73
N ALA A 32 8.66 2.63 -6.82
CA ALA A 32 7.93 1.74 -5.93
C ALA A 32 8.53 1.74 -4.52
N PHE A 33 7.70 1.41 -3.53
CA PHE A 33 8.14 1.20 -2.15
C PHE A 33 7.43 0.00 -1.53
N ASP A 34 8.08 -0.60 -0.54
CA ASP A 34 7.55 -1.75 0.19
C ASP A 34 6.99 -1.30 1.54
N VAL A 35 5.82 -1.83 1.87
CA VAL A 35 5.22 -1.79 3.20
C VAL A 35 5.46 -3.17 3.82
N ASP A 36 6.40 -3.25 4.75
CA ASP A 36 6.67 -4.45 5.51
C ASP A 36 5.70 -4.54 6.69
N GLY A 37 4.65 -5.33 6.53
CA GLY A 37 3.64 -5.60 7.56
C GLY A 37 3.87 -6.90 8.31
N ARG A 38 5.05 -7.55 8.21
CA ARG A 38 5.31 -8.83 8.90
C ARG A 38 5.44 -8.68 10.42
N GLY A 39 5.83 -7.50 10.89
CA GLY A 39 5.92 -7.16 12.31
C GLY A 39 4.58 -6.74 12.93
N ALA A 40 4.60 -6.34 14.20
CA ALA A 40 3.41 -5.79 14.88
C ALA A 40 2.96 -4.44 14.29
N THR A 41 3.91 -3.62 13.88
CA THR A 41 3.72 -2.33 13.19
C THR A 41 4.30 -2.39 11.79
N CYS A 42 3.71 -1.69 10.84
CA CYS A 42 4.24 -1.62 9.49
C CYS A 42 5.46 -0.69 9.41
N VAL A 43 6.38 -1.02 8.51
CA VAL A 43 7.53 -0.18 8.18
C VAL A 43 7.56 0.06 6.68
N LEU A 44 7.62 1.32 6.27
CA LEU A 44 7.82 1.69 4.88
C LEU A 44 9.31 1.72 4.56
N ARG A 45 9.69 1.17 3.42
CA ARG A 45 11.06 1.17 2.91
C ARG A 45 11.08 1.27 1.39
N PRO A 46 12.17 1.75 0.76
CA PRO A 46 12.31 1.67 -0.69
C PRO A 46 12.08 0.25 -1.18
N ALA A 47 11.53 0.09 -2.38
CA ALA A 47 11.33 -1.24 -2.95
C ALA A 47 12.68 -1.97 -3.03
N SER A 48 12.71 -3.18 -2.49
CA SER A 48 13.91 -4.02 -2.46
C SER A 48 13.81 -5.17 -3.46
N ASP A 49 14.88 -5.93 -3.64
CA ASP A 49 14.86 -7.16 -4.44
C ASP A 49 14.11 -8.32 -3.75
N GLU A 50 13.66 -8.12 -2.49
CA GLU A 50 12.79 -9.07 -1.81
C GLU A 50 11.46 -9.18 -2.56
N ASN A 51 10.98 -10.42 -2.75
CA ASN A 51 9.77 -10.68 -3.51
C ASN A 51 8.52 -10.31 -2.68
N PRO A 52 7.73 -9.29 -3.08
CA PRO A 52 6.54 -8.91 -2.35
C PRO A 52 5.45 -9.98 -2.53
N GLN A 53 4.71 -10.30 -1.47
CA GLN A 53 3.58 -11.21 -1.58
C GLN A 53 2.41 -10.58 -2.33
N CYS A 54 2.25 -9.25 -2.25
CA CYS A 54 1.20 -8.52 -2.94
C CYS A 54 1.75 -7.22 -3.52
N VAL A 55 1.24 -6.82 -4.69
CA VAL A 55 1.63 -5.58 -5.37
C VAL A 55 0.39 -4.79 -5.75
N TRP A 56 0.37 -3.51 -5.39
CA TRP A 56 -0.63 -2.54 -5.81
C TRP A 56 -0.05 -1.63 -6.87
N ARG A 57 -0.72 -1.54 -8.02
CA ARG A 57 -0.35 -0.63 -9.09
C ARG A 57 -1.53 0.25 -9.47
N ALA A 58 -1.32 1.56 -9.43
CA ALA A 58 -2.31 2.57 -9.80
C ALA A 58 -1.61 3.93 -9.99
N SER A 59 -2.37 4.93 -10.46
CA SER A 59 -1.87 6.31 -10.46
C SER A 59 -1.60 6.81 -9.04
N PRO A 60 -0.65 7.76 -8.84
CA PRO A 60 -0.41 8.37 -7.53
C PRO A 60 -1.68 8.95 -6.89
N ASP A 61 -2.55 9.58 -7.69
CA ASP A 61 -3.83 10.14 -7.20
C ASP A 61 -4.79 9.05 -6.69
N THR A 62 -4.84 7.91 -7.38
CA THR A 62 -5.67 6.79 -6.94
C THR A 62 -5.15 6.22 -5.63
N LEU A 63 -3.83 6.07 -5.49
CA LEU A 63 -3.21 5.60 -4.26
C LEU A 63 -3.42 6.57 -3.10
N ASN A 64 -3.27 7.89 -3.30
CA ASN A 64 -3.58 8.88 -2.28
C ASN A 64 -5.02 8.76 -1.77
N ARG A 65 -5.99 8.66 -2.68
CA ARG A 65 -7.40 8.46 -2.29
C ARG A 65 -7.63 7.17 -1.51
N ILE A 66 -6.91 6.11 -1.85
CA ILE A 66 -6.94 4.83 -1.11
C ILE A 66 -6.39 5.03 0.31
N PHE A 67 -5.30 5.77 0.46
CA PHE A 67 -4.69 6.07 1.76
C PHE A 67 -5.58 6.99 2.62
N GLU A 68 -6.30 7.92 1.99
CA GLU A 68 -7.26 8.82 2.65
C GLU A 68 -8.53 8.09 3.13
N GLY A 69 -8.91 6.95 2.53
CA GLY A 69 -10.11 6.24 2.95
C GLY A 69 -10.22 4.80 2.46
N GLY A 70 -10.44 3.86 3.39
CA GLY A 70 -10.54 2.42 3.09
C GLY A 70 -11.60 2.02 2.05
N ARG A 71 -12.73 2.74 1.94
CA ARG A 71 -13.76 2.47 0.90
C ARG A 71 -13.26 2.76 -0.52
N ALA A 72 -12.24 3.60 -0.67
CA ALA A 72 -11.67 3.92 -1.98
C ALA A 72 -10.89 2.74 -2.57
N LEU A 73 -10.38 1.83 -1.73
CA LEU A 73 -9.66 0.63 -2.18
C LEU A 73 -10.53 -0.30 -3.00
N GLU A 74 -11.65 -0.75 -2.44
CA GLU A 74 -12.56 -1.68 -3.11
C GLU A 74 -13.12 -1.06 -4.39
N SER A 75 -13.54 0.21 -4.33
CA SER A 75 -14.01 0.96 -5.50
C SER A 75 -12.93 1.08 -6.58
N ALA A 76 -11.68 1.40 -6.22
CA ALA A 76 -10.59 1.50 -7.18
C ALA A 76 -10.25 0.14 -7.83
N TYR A 77 -10.31 -0.94 -7.06
CA TYR A 77 -10.10 -2.29 -7.57
C TYR A 77 -11.21 -2.71 -8.54
N LEU A 78 -12.48 -2.60 -8.13
CA LEU A 78 -13.63 -2.99 -8.97
C LEU A 78 -13.74 -2.15 -10.25
N SER A 79 -13.30 -0.88 -10.21
CA SER A 79 -13.26 0.00 -11.40
C SER A 79 -12.01 -0.19 -12.28
N GLY A 80 -11.09 -1.07 -11.91
CA GLY A 80 -9.84 -1.32 -12.65
C GLY A 80 -8.76 -0.24 -12.52
N ARG A 81 -8.99 0.79 -11.69
CA ARG A 81 -8.00 1.84 -11.40
C ARG A 81 -6.87 1.36 -10.49
N LEU A 82 -7.14 0.36 -9.66
CA LEU A 82 -6.15 -0.36 -8.89
C LEU A 82 -5.98 -1.76 -9.46
N LYS A 83 -4.76 -2.10 -9.86
CA LYS A 83 -4.36 -3.46 -10.23
C LYS A 83 -3.66 -4.10 -9.05
N ILE A 84 -4.08 -5.31 -8.70
CA ILE A 84 -3.46 -6.10 -7.63
C ILE A 84 -2.85 -7.35 -8.25
N ALA A 85 -1.62 -7.68 -7.86
CA ALA A 85 -0.94 -8.91 -8.26
C ALA A 85 -0.37 -9.63 -7.03
N GLY A 86 -0.32 -10.96 -7.09
CA GLY A 86 0.18 -11.81 -6.01
C GLY A 86 -0.93 -12.40 -5.13
N ASP A 87 -0.64 -12.57 -3.85
CA ASP A 87 -1.53 -13.17 -2.85
C ASP A 87 -2.65 -12.20 -2.43
N MET A 88 -3.85 -12.41 -3.00
CA MET A 88 -5.04 -11.63 -2.68
C MET A 88 -5.48 -11.75 -1.22
N SER A 89 -5.08 -12.79 -0.48
CA SER A 89 -5.40 -12.90 0.94
C SER A 89 -4.71 -11.83 1.79
N VAL A 90 -3.64 -11.20 1.28
CA VAL A 90 -3.03 -10.02 1.90
C VAL A 90 -4.04 -8.87 1.99
N MET A 91 -4.89 -8.71 0.98
CA MET A 91 -5.91 -7.64 0.95
C MET A 91 -6.91 -7.75 2.07
N ALA A 92 -7.35 -8.97 2.39
CA ALA A 92 -8.30 -9.22 3.47
C ALA A 92 -7.69 -8.93 4.86
N ARG A 93 -6.35 -8.96 4.97
CA ARG A 93 -5.61 -8.72 6.21
C ARG A 93 -5.22 -7.25 6.40
N VAL A 94 -5.13 -6.49 5.30
CA VAL A 94 -4.81 -5.07 5.33
C VAL A 94 -5.99 -4.29 5.90
N ILE A 95 -5.76 -3.69 7.07
CA ILE A 95 -6.71 -2.77 7.71
C ILE A 95 -6.25 -1.35 7.36
N LEU A 96 -6.99 -0.69 6.49
CA LEU A 96 -6.74 0.71 6.15
C LEU A 96 -7.46 1.60 7.16
N GLU A 97 -6.71 2.21 8.06
CA GLU A 97 -7.26 3.24 8.93
C GLU A 97 -7.40 4.54 8.13
N SER A 98 -8.61 5.08 8.04
CA SER A 98 -8.84 6.40 7.48
C SER A 98 -8.35 7.46 8.47
N ALA A 99 -7.52 8.39 8.02
CA ALA A 99 -7.27 9.62 8.77
C ALA A 99 -8.61 10.34 8.94
N ARG A 100 -9.05 10.48 10.20
CA ARG A 100 -10.30 11.17 10.55
C ARG A 100 -10.08 12.67 10.65
#